data_AF-A0A4Y1VIH6-F1
#
_entry.id   AF-A0A4Y1VIH6-F1
#
_cell.length_a   1.000
_cell.length_b   1.000
_cell.length_c   1.000
_cell.angle_alpha   90.00
_cell.angle_beta   90.00
_cell.angle_gamma   90.00
#
_symmetry.space_group_name_H-M   'P 1'
#
loop_
_entity.id
_entity.type
_entity.pdbx_description
1 polymer ?
#
loop_
_entity_poly.entity_id
_entity_poly.type
_entity_poly.pdbx_seq_one_letter_code
_entity_poly.pdbx_strand_id
1 'polypeptide(L)'
;MEKQTIGWMFMLSGKNGIVRVKVNFDDRFKDDKFYCDNEKITIVSDGVILNKSELFAKYKVTTLEDLLFLLLKKDEFTFFKEFIGPFNGFYRNKETGVLIVWGNQTGDSAPFYYVGVDGNVVVSNISVPLKWDELNN
;
A
#
# COMPACT_ATOMS: atom_id res chain seq x y z
N MET A 1 1.02 31.16 2.57
CA MET A 1 0.56 30.47 1.36
C MET A 1 0.69 28.98 1.65
N GLU A 2 -0.39 28.37 2.12
CA GLU A 2 -0.43 26.97 2.56
C GLU A 2 -0.22 26.04 1.37
N LYS A 3 0.79 25.16 1.47
CA LYS A 3 0.91 24.01 0.57
C LYS A 3 -0.22 23.04 0.91
N GLN A 4 -1.36 23.20 0.26
CA GLN A 4 -2.38 22.16 0.18
C GLN A 4 -1.75 20.95 -0.54
N THR A 5 -1.29 19.98 0.24
CA THR A 5 -0.81 18.71 -0.30
C THR A 5 -2.05 17.85 -0.52
N ILE A 6 -2.75 18.09 -1.62
CA ILE A 6 -3.87 17.23 -2.05
C ILE A 6 -3.24 16.10 -2.85
N GLY A 7 -2.68 15.11 -2.15
CA GLY A 7 -2.55 13.80 -2.76
C GLY A 7 -1.72 12.74 -2.04
N TRP A 8 -2.27 11.52 -2.03
CA TRP A 8 -1.63 10.27 -1.65
C TRP A 8 -0.88 9.70 -2.85
N MET A 9 0.44 9.63 -2.76
CA MET A 9 1.25 9.02 -3.80
C MET A 9 2.19 8.05 -3.12
N PHE A 10 1.98 6.78 -3.39
CA PHE A 10 3.03 5.79 -3.29
C PHE A 10 3.77 5.79 -4.63
N MET A 11 5.05 5.47 -4.62
CA MET A 11 5.82 5.28 -5.84
C MET A 11 6.71 4.09 -5.56
N LEU A 12 6.80 3.15 -6.48
CA LEU A 12 7.97 2.29 -6.57
C LEU A 12 8.60 2.68 -7.91
N SER A 13 9.91 2.60 -8.01
CA SER A 13 10.58 2.88 -9.28
C SER A 13 11.89 2.12 -9.19
N GLY A 14 11.89 0.88 -9.69
CA GLY A 14 13.07 0.05 -9.80
C GLY A 14 13.94 0.43 -11.01
N LYS A 15 15.05 1.12 -10.76
CA LYS A 15 16.21 1.15 -11.66
C LYS A 15 17.39 0.61 -10.88
N ASN A 16 18.03 -0.44 -11.36
CA ASN A 16 19.14 -1.11 -10.67
C ASN A 16 18.82 -1.50 -9.21
N GLY A 17 17.56 -1.90 -8.92
CA GLY A 17 17.16 -2.37 -7.58
C GLY A 17 16.85 -1.29 -6.53
N ILE A 18 16.97 0.00 -6.85
CA ILE A 18 16.61 1.09 -5.93
C ILE A 18 15.09 1.24 -5.93
N VAL A 19 14.45 1.30 -4.77
CA VAL A 19 13.00 1.52 -4.62
C VAL A 19 12.79 2.70 -3.68
N ARG A 20 12.04 3.72 -4.10
CA ARG A 20 11.75 4.92 -3.32
C ARG A 20 10.30 4.95 -2.89
N VAL A 21 10.03 4.62 -1.63
CA VAL A 21 8.68 4.66 -1.07
C VAL A 21 8.42 6.05 -0.52
N LYS A 22 7.38 6.72 -1.03
CA LYS A 22 6.79 7.89 -0.38
C LYS A 22 5.42 7.48 0.14
N VAL A 23 5.14 7.77 1.40
CA VAL A 23 3.83 7.51 2.01
C VAL A 23 3.30 8.84 2.49
N ASN A 24 2.02 9.09 2.22
CA ASN A 24 1.30 10.17 2.84
C ASN A 24 -0.03 9.55 3.28
N PHE A 25 -0.51 9.86 4.48
CA PHE A 25 -1.82 9.44 4.99
C PHE A 25 -2.58 10.67 5.48
N ASP A 26 -3.89 10.75 5.24
CA ASP A 26 -4.70 11.75 5.95
C ASP A 26 -4.97 11.29 7.36
N ASP A 27 -5.49 12.21 8.14
CA ASP A 27 -5.84 11.99 9.53
C ASP A 27 -7.12 11.15 9.74
N ARG A 28 -7.82 10.74 8.67
CA ARG A 28 -9.01 9.89 8.79
C ARG A 28 -8.59 8.44 8.95
N PHE A 29 -9.31 7.68 9.77
CA PHE A 29 -9.11 6.22 9.92
C PHE A 29 -7.67 5.82 10.24
N LYS A 30 -6.94 6.60 11.06
CA LYS A 30 -5.53 6.33 11.40
C LYS A 30 -5.30 4.92 11.91
N ASP A 31 -6.24 4.39 12.68
CA ASP A 31 -6.15 3.05 13.29
C ASP A 31 -6.34 1.91 12.28
N ASP A 32 -6.76 2.20 11.05
CA ASP A 32 -6.90 1.25 9.94
C ASP A 32 -5.77 1.37 8.92
N LYS A 33 -4.87 2.34 9.11
CA LYS A 33 -3.73 2.57 8.23
C LYS A 33 -2.48 1.96 8.83
N PHE A 34 -1.64 1.40 7.97
CA PHE A 34 -0.38 0.82 8.37
C PHE A 34 0.72 1.13 7.37
N TYR A 35 1.90 1.50 7.88
CA TYR A 35 3.11 1.65 7.09
C TYR A 35 4.27 1.06 7.88
N CYS A 36 5.03 0.18 7.22
CA CYS A 36 6.30 -0.31 7.72
C CYS A 36 7.29 -0.33 6.56
N ASP A 37 8.50 0.17 6.82
CA ASP A 37 9.64 0.06 5.92
C ASP A 37 10.88 -0.30 6.73
N ASN A 38 11.36 -1.53 6.58
CA ASN A 38 12.54 -2.04 7.26
C ASN A 38 13.50 -2.70 6.26
N GLU A 39 14.59 -3.33 6.71
CA GLU A 39 15.59 -3.92 5.82
C GLU A 39 15.05 -5.04 4.92
N LYS A 40 14.00 -5.74 5.35
CA LYS A 40 13.48 -6.94 4.68
C LYS A 40 12.22 -6.68 3.87
N ILE A 41 11.35 -5.81 4.35
CA ILE A 41 10.04 -5.59 3.76
C ILE A 41 9.65 -4.12 3.72
N THR A 42 8.75 -3.81 2.79
CA THR A 42 7.92 -2.61 2.84
C THR A 42 6.48 -3.05 2.77
N ILE A 43 5.62 -2.53 3.65
CA ILE A 43 4.18 -2.72 3.56
C ILE A 43 3.46 -1.41 3.81
N VAL A 44 2.42 -1.19 3.00
CA VAL A 44 1.46 -0.11 3.15
C VAL A 44 0.07 -0.73 3.07
N SER A 45 -0.77 -0.42 4.05
CA SER A 45 -2.21 -0.66 4.01
C SER A 45 -2.93 0.66 4.25
N ASP A 46 -3.85 1.03 3.38
CA ASP A 46 -4.64 2.25 3.45
C ASP A 46 -6.13 1.95 3.25
N GLY A 47 -6.97 2.81 3.81
CA GLY A 47 -8.42 2.62 3.83
C GLY A 47 -8.93 1.88 5.07
N VAL A 48 -10.21 1.50 5.04
CA VAL A 48 -10.94 1.00 6.22
C VAL A 48 -11.14 -0.51 6.13
N ILE A 49 -10.75 -1.23 7.19
CA ILE A 49 -10.99 -2.66 7.35
C ILE A 49 -12.17 -2.84 8.32
N LEU A 50 -13.38 -2.94 7.78
CA LEU A 50 -14.64 -3.00 8.53
C LEU A 50 -14.72 -4.21 9.47
N ASN A 51 -14.09 -5.33 9.12
CA ASN A 51 -14.06 -6.53 9.94
C ASN A 51 -12.79 -6.67 10.81
N LYS A 52 -12.06 -5.57 11.07
CA LYS A 52 -10.81 -5.58 11.84
C LYS A 52 -10.98 -6.22 13.23
N SER A 53 -12.04 -5.88 13.96
CA SER A 53 -12.29 -6.44 15.30
C SER A 53 -12.53 -7.95 15.27
N GLU A 54 -13.22 -8.46 14.23
CA GLU A 54 -13.44 -9.91 14.06
C GLU A 54 -12.12 -10.62 13.75
N LEU A 55 -11.28 -10.03 12.89
CA LEU A 55 -9.96 -10.56 12.57
C LEU A 55 -9.05 -10.56 13.80
N PHE A 56 -9.06 -9.50 14.61
CA PHE A 56 -8.29 -9.44 15.86
C PHE A 56 -8.69 -10.56 16.82
N ALA A 57 -9.99 -10.80 17.00
CA ALA A 57 -10.49 -11.91 17.81
C ALA A 57 -10.11 -13.28 17.23
N LYS A 58 -10.25 -13.47 15.91
CA LYS A 58 -9.94 -14.72 15.20
C LYS A 58 -8.45 -15.10 15.31
N TYR A 59 -7.56 -14.11 15.12
CA TYR A 59 -6.11 -14.32 15.12
C TYR A 59 -5.45 -14.08 16.48
N LYS A 60 -6.22 -13.65 17.50
CA LYS A 60 -5.74 -13.36 18.86
C LYS A 60 -4.63 -12.30 18.87
N VAL A 61 -4.86 -11.22 18.13
CA VAL A 61 -3.94 -10.06 18.02
C VAL A 61 -4.66 -8.79 18.44
N THR A 62 -3.92 -7.76 18.83
CA THR A 62 -4.48 -6.49 19.31
C THR A 62 -4.15 -5.30 18.41
N THR A 63 -3.23 -5.48 17.45
CA THR A 63 -2.78 -4.42 16.55
C THR A 63 -2.90 -4.85 15.09
N LEU A 64 -3.03 -3.86 14.20
CA LEU A 64 -3.05 -4.10 12.76
C LEU A 64 -1.70 -4.62 12.26
N GLU A 65 -0.60 -4.16 12.88
CA GLU A 65 0.76 -4.65 12.63
C GLU A 65 0.86 -6.16 12.87
N ASP A 66 0.46 -6.63 14.06
CA ASP A 66 0.49 -8.05 14.43
C ASP A 66 -0.38 -8.88 13.48
N LEU A 67 -1.56 -8.37 13.11
CA LEU A 67 -2.45 -9.03 12.15
C LEU A 67 -1.75 -9.19 10.80
N LEU A 68 -1.20 -8.10 10.24
CA LEU A 68 -0.58 -8.10 8.92
C LEU A 68 0.63 -9.02 8.87
N PHE A 69 1.53 -8.96 9.86
CA PHE A 69 2.71 -9.84 9.90
C PHE A 69 2.33 -11.30 10.11
N LEU A 70 1.31 -11.59 10.91
CA LEU A 70 0.82 -12.96 11.09
C LEU A 70 0.24 -13.52 9.78
N LEU A 71 -0.56 -12.74 9.07
CA LEU A 71 -1.20 -13.17 7.82
C LEU A 71 -0.17 -13.31 6.68
N LEU A 72 0.77 -12.37 6.56
CA LEU A 72 1.89 -12.46 5.61
C LEU A 72 2.70 -13.74 5.82
N LYS A 73 2.99 -14.09 7.09
CA LYS A 73 3.71 -15.33 7.42
C LYS A 73 2.92 -16.59 7.04
N LYS A 74 1.59 -16.54 7.07
CA LYS A 74 0.73 -17.66 6.68
C LYS A 74 0.61 -17.81 5.16
N ASP A 75 0.47 -16.70 4.45
CA ASP A 75 0.26 -16.67 3.01
C ASP A 75 0.67 -15.29 2.47
N GLU A 76 1.91 -15.18 1.99
CA GLU A 76 2.48 -13.93 1.47
C GLU A 76 1.65 -13.35 0.31
N PHE A 77 1.01 -14.19 -0.50
CA PHE A 77 0.37 -13.78 -1.75
C PHE A 77 -1.08 -13.30 -1.59
N THR A 78 -1.81 -13.87 -0.62
CA THR A 78 -3.24 -13.58 -0.45
C THR A 78 -3.64 -13.22 0.98
N PHE A 79 -2.71 -12.75 1.81
CA PHE A 79 -2.94 -12.38 3.22
C PHE A 79 -4.12 -11.44 3.46
N PHE A 80 -4.45 -10.57 2.49
CA PHE A 80 -5.52 -9.57 2.56
C PHE A 80 -6.91 -10.10 2.17
N LYS A 81 -7.06 -11.36 1.73
CA LYS A 81 -8.32 -11.89 1.20
C LYS A 81 -9.50 -11.87 2.17
N GLU A 82 -9.20 -11.89 3.47
CA GLU A 82 -10.21 -11.91 4.54
C GLU A 82 -10.63 -10.51 4.98
N PHE A 83 -9.98 -9.44 4.52
CA PHE A 83 -10.34 -8.08 4.88
C PHE A 83 -11.65 -7.68 4.20
N ILE A 84 -12.51 -6.92 4.86
CA ILE A 84 -13.75 -6.41 4.27
C ILE A 84 -13.76 -4.89 4.41
N GLY A 85 -14.00 -4.16 3.32
CA GLY A 85 -14.13 -2.70 3.35
C GLY A 85 -13.44 -1.99 2.19
N PRO A 86 -13.45 -0.65 2.19
CA PRO A 86 -12.75 0.16 1.20
C PRO A 86 -11.27 0.31 1.58
N PHE A 87 -10.45 -0.67 1.20
CA PHE A 87 -9.02 -0.72 1.49
C PHE A 87 -8.18 -1.07 0.25
N ASN A 88 -6.91 -0.75 0.33
CA ASN A 88 -5.88 -1.18 -0.62
C ASN A 88 -4.49 -1.13 0.00
N GLY A 89 -3.50 -1.52 -0.77
CA GLY A 89 -2.13 -1.35 -0.37
C GLY A 89 -1.13 -2.02 -1.29
N PHE A 90 0.11 -2.07 -0.82
CA PHE A 90 1.16 -2.86 -1.43
C PHE A 90 2.10 -3.44 -0.38
N TYR A 91 2.76 -4.52 -0.79
CA TYR A 91 3.74 -5.25 -0.01
C TYR A 91 4.92 -5.56 -0.91
N ARG A 92 6.12 -5.34 -0.40
CA ARG A 92 7.37 -5.68 -1.06
C ARG A 92 8.21 -6.53 -0.14
N ASN A 93 8.62 -7.68 -0.65
CA ASN A 93 9.71 -8.46 -0.10
C ASN A 93 11.03 -7.99 -0.74
N LYS A 94 11.91 -7.38 0.03
CA LYS A 94 13.18 -6.83 -0.46
C LYS A 94 14.23 -7.92 -0.70
N GLU A 95 14.10 -9.06 -0.03
CA GLU A 95 14.99 -10.21 -0.19
C GLU A 95 14.70 -10.97 -1.50
N THR A 96 13.42 -11.20 -1.81
CA THR A 96 13.00 -11.95 -3.01
C THR A 96 12.67 -11.06 -4.21
N GLY A 97 12.47 -9.76 -3.98
CA GLY A 97 12.02 -8.82 -5.00
C GLY A 97 10.52 -8.89 -5.31
N VAL A 98 9.76 -9.73 -4.60
CA VAL A 98 8.30 -9.84 -4.77
C VAL A 98 7.64 -8.49 -4.45
N LEU A 99 6.75 -8.05 -5.33
CA LEU A 99 5.88 -6.91 -5.16
C LEU A 99 4.43 -7.36 -5.36
N ILE A 100 3.60 -7.12 -4.36
CA ILE A 100 2.16 -7.37 -4.38
C ILE A 100 1.46 -6.04 -4.23
N VAL A 101 0.50 -5.77 -5.10
CA VAL A 101 -0.36 -4.61 -5.08
C VAL A 101 -1.79 -5.12 -5.02
N TRP A 102 -2.59 -4.65 -4.07
CA TRP A 102 -3.96 -5.15 -3.88
C TRP A 102 -4.96 -4.02 -3.68
N GLY A 103 -6.19 -4.28 -4.10
CA GLY A 103 -7.38 -3.51 -3.72
C GLY A 103 -8.36 -4.43 -3.00
N ASN A 104 -9.48 -3.85 -2.60
CA ASN A 104 -10.60 -4.61 -2.05
C ASN A 104 -11.35 -5.44 -3.11
N GLN A 105 -12.29 -6.25 -2.66
CA GLN A 105 -13.01 -7.23 -3.49
C GLN A 105 -13.88 -6.60 -4.58
N THR A 106 -14.40 -5.40 -4.33
CA THR A 106 -15.30 -4.69 -5.25
C THR A 106 -14.54 -3.88 -6.30
N GLY A 107 -13.23 -3.66 -6.11
CA GLY A 107 -12.40 -2.85 -7.00
C GLY A 107 -12.65 -1.35 -6.91
N ASP A 108 -13.51 -0.90 -5.98
CA ASP A 108 -13.85 0.53 -5.80
C ASP A 108 -12.72 1.33 -5.14
N SER A 109 -11.74 0.62 -4.55
CA SER A 109 -10.59 1.20 -3.87
C SER A 109 -9.28 0.74 -4.52
N ALA A 110 -9.26 0.44 -5.83
CA ALA A 110 -8.07 -0.11 -6.48
C ALA A 110 -6.90 0.89 -6.54
N PRO A 111 -5.66 0.45 -6.22
CA PRO A 111 -4.47 1.27 -6.44
C PRO A 111 -4.16 1.34 -7.94
N PHE A 112 -3.69 2.50 -8.39
CA PHE A 112 -3.14 2.73 -9.72
C PHE A 112 -1.69 2.24 -9.77
N TYR A 113 -1.27 1.66 -10.89
CA TYR A 113 0.16 1.38 -11.10
C TYR A 113 0.60 1.67 -12.54
N TYR A 114 1.88 1.98 -12.70
CA TYR A 114 2.53 2.20 -13.99
C TYR A 114 3.87 1.47 -14.01
N VAL A 115 4.09 0.66 -15.04
CA VAL A 115 5.39 0.00 -15.29
C VAL A 115 6.08 0.72 -16.44
N GLY A 116 7.17 1.42 -16.12
CA GLY A 116 8.02 2.07 -17.10
C GLY A 116 8.79 1.07 -17.96
N VAL A 117 9.22 1.53 -19.15
CA VAL A 117 10.01 0.74 -20.10
C VAL A 117 11.34 0.24 -19.53
N ASP A 118 11.83 0.85 -18.45
CA ASP A 118 13.05 0.49 -17.73
C ASP A 118 12.80 -0.41 -16.50
N GLY A 119 11.57 -0.90 -16.33
CA GLY A 119 11.18 -1.78 -15.22
C GLY A 119 10.82 -1.04 -13.94
N ASN A 120 10.77 0.29 -13.94
CA ASN A 120 10.29 1.08 -12.81
C ASN A 120 8.78 0.86 -12.58
N VAL A 121 8.33 0.57 -11.35
CA VAL A 121 6.89 0.30 -11.05
C VAL A 121 6.28 1.36 -10.13
N VAL A 122 5.66 2.41 -10.64
CA VAL A 122 4.95 3.37 -9.78
C VAL A 122 3.65 2.76 -9.30
N VAL A 123 3.30 2.87 -8.01
CA VAL A 123 2.03 2.39 -7.45
C VAL A 123 1.42 3.50 -6.64
N SER A 124 0.22 4.01 -6.93
CA SER A 124 -0.42 5.15 -6.27
C SER A 124 -1.84 4.81 -5.82
N ASN A 125 -2.27 5.34 -4.66
CA ASN A 125 -3.66 5.25 -4.21
C ASN A 125 -4.50 6.47 -4.68
N ILE A 126 -4.00 7.25 -5.64
CA ILE A 126 -4.75 8.36 -6.23
C ILE A 126 -5.08 8.06 -7.69
N SER A 127 -6.35 8.26 -8.02
CA SER A 127 -6.83 8.60 -9.35
C SER A 127 -6.38 10.02 -9.68
N VAL A 128 -5.09 10.20 -10.04
CA VAL A 128 -4.66 11.50 -10.56
C VAL A 128 -5.20 11.53 -11.99
N PRO A 129 -6.01 12.52 -12.40
CA PRO A 129 -6.01 12.87 -13.80
C PRO A 129 -4.57 13.23 -14.14
N LEU A 130 -3.91 12.43 -14.99
CA LEU A 130 -2.56 12.71 -15.50
C LEU A 130 -2.54 14.11 -16.09
N LYS A 131 -2.09 15.10 -15.32
CA LYS A 131 -1.70 16.39 -15.86
C LYS A 131 -0.27 16.24 -16.34
N TRP A 132 -0.13 16.21 -17.66
CA TRP A 132 1.14 16.36 -18.34
C TRP A 132 1.64 17.79 -18.08
N ASP A 133 2.45 17.98 -17.06
CA ASP A 133 3.33 19.15 -17.02
C ASP A 133 4.62 18.75 -17.71
N GLU A 134 4.88 19.38 -18.85
CA GLU A 134 6.14 19.26 -19.60
C GLU A 134 7.30 19.57 -18.64
N LEU A 135 8.12 18.56 -18.33
CA LEU A 135 9.37 18.75 -17.62
C LEU A 135 10.34 19.51 -18.53
N ASN A 136 10.26 20.84 -18.51
CA ASN A 136 11.25 21.72 -19.09
C ASN A 136 12.51 21.75 -18.21
N ASN A 137 13.48 20.91 -18.53
CA ASN A 137 14.85 21.27 -18.97
C ASN A 137 15.75 20.02 -19.01
#